data_AF-A0AAW4B779-F1
#
_entry.id   AF-A0AAW4B779-F1
#
_cell.length_a   1.000
_cell.length_b   1.000
_cell.length_c   1.000
_cell.angle_alpha   90.00
_cell.angle_beta   90.00
_cell.angle_gamma   90.00
#
_symmetry.space_group_name_H-M   'P 1'
#
loop_
_entity.id
_entity.type
_entity.pdbx_description
1 polymer ?
#
loop_
_entity_poly.entity_id
_entity_poly.type
_entity_poly.pdbx_seq_one_letter_code
_entity_poly.pdbx_strand_id
1 'polypeptide(L)' 'MTKIVIIGGVAGGASAAARARRLSEEAEIIMFERGPFVSLVNCMIDDIL' A
#
# COMPACT_ATOMS: atom_id res chain seq x y z
N MET A 1 17.39 -5.10 -11.48
CA MET A 1 15.94 -5.13 -11.19
C MET A 1 15.77 -5.09 -9.69
N THR A 2 15.02 -4.11 -9.17
CA THR A 2 14.83 -3.94 -7.71
C THR A 2 13.50 -4.55 -7.32
N LYS A 3 13.50 -5.41 -6.30
CA LYS A 3 12.30 -6.00 -5.72
C LYS A 3 11.99 -5.32 -4.38
N ILE A 4 10.78 -4.80 -4.24
CA ILE A 4 10.32 -4.06 -3.07
C ILE A 4 9.16 -4.83 -2.46
N VAL A 5 9.30 -5.21 -1.20
CA VAL A 5 8.24 -5.87 -0.43
C VAL A 5 7.76 -4.93 0.66
N ILE A 6 6.44 -4.70 0.71
CA ILE A 6 5.80 -3.78 1.64
C ILE A 6 4.83 -4.58 2.52
N ILE A 7 4.95 -4.42 3.84
CA ILE A 7 4.07 -5.04 4.83
C ILE A 7 3.16 -3.97 5.44
N GLY A 8 1.86 -4.15 5.29
CA GLY A 8 0.82 -3.16 5.55
C GLY A 8 0.49 -2.38 4.29
N GLY A 9 -0.80 -2.31 3.94
CA GLY A 9 -1.33 -1.69 2.72
C GLY A 9 -2.23 -0.48 2.97
N VAL A 10 -2.25 0.07 4.18
CA VAL A 10 -3.07 1.24 4.55
C VAL A 10 -2.30 2.54 4.23
N ALA A 11 -2.23 3.53 5.13
CA ALA A 11 -1.70 4.86 4.81
C ALA A 11 -0.24 4.85 4.30
N GLY A 12 0.71 4.40 5.14
CA GLY A 12 2.13 4.45 4.80
C GLY A 12 2.52 3.50 3.67
N GLY A 13 2.05 2.26 3.74
CA GLY A 13 2.38 1.21 2.77
C GLY A 13 1.88 1.51 1.36
N ALA A 14 0.60 1.90 1.23
CA ALA A 14 0.05 2.28 -0.08
C ALA A 14 0.77 3.53 -0.64
N SER A 15 1.08 4.51 0.21
CA SER A 15 1.82 5.71 -0.20
C SER A 15 3.23 5.37 -0.71
N ALA A 16 3.93 4.48 -0.01
CA ALA A 16 5.25 4.00 -0.40
C ALA A 16 5.20 3.22 -1.72
N ALA A 17 4.23 2.31 -1.88
CA ALA A 17 4.03 1.54 -3.11
C ALA A 17 3.78 2.45 -4.31
N ALA A 18 2.88 3.42 -4.17
CA ALA A 18 2.56 4.37 -5.21
C ALA A 18 3.77 5.24 -5.59
N ARG A 19 4.56 5.68 -4.61
CA ARG A 19 5.78 6.45 -4.88
C ARG A 19 6.87 5.61 -5.54
N ALA A 20 7.07 4.37 -5.09
CA ALA A 20 8.03 3.45 -5.69
C ALA A 20 7.73 3.22 -7.17
N ARG A 21 6.46 2.99 -7.55
CA ARG A 21 6.05 2.86 -8.95
C ARG A 21 6.34 4.12 -9.78
N ARG A 22 6.10 5.32 -9.23
CA ARG A 22 6.41 6.58 -9.95
C ARG A 22 7.90 6.81 -10.18
N LEU A 23 8.75 6.26 -9.31
CA LEU A 23 10.21 6.40 -9.42
C LEU A 23 10.85 5.33 -10.31
N SER A 24 10.19 4.18 -10.48
CA SER A 24 10.71 3.09 -11.30
C SER A 24 9.58 2.22 -11.81
N GLU A 25 9.42 2.21 -13.14
CA GLU A 25 8.48 1.33 -13.84
C GLU A 25 8.97 -0.13 -13.85
N GLU A 26 10.28 -0.33 -13.77
CA GLU A 26 10.91 -1.66 -13.74
C GLU A 26 10.97 -2.31 -12.34
N ALA A 27 10.56 -1.59 -11.30
CA ALA A 27 10.51 -2.16 -9.96
C ALA A 27 9.40 -3.21 -9.83
N GLU A 28 9.74 -4.38 -9.28
CA GLU A 28 8.77 -5.37 -8.82
C GLU A 28 8.30 -4.99 -7.42
N ILE A 29 7.01 -4.67 -7.25
CA ILE A 29 6.47 -4.19 -5.98
C ILE A 29 5.38 -5.16 -5.53
N ILE A 30 5.59 -5.80 -4.37
CA ILE A 30 4.62 -6.72 -3.75
C ILE A 30 4.21 -6.14 -2.40
N MET A 31 2.91 -5.92 -2.21
CA MET A 31 2.36 -5.36 -0.97
C MET A 31 1.42 -6.36 -0.32
N PHE A 32 1.61 -6.59 0.98
CA PHE A 32 0.78 -7.46 1.78
C PHE A 32 -0.04 -6.65 2.79
N GLU A 33 -1.34 -6.91 2.86
CA GLU A 33 -2.22 -6.39 3.89
C GLU A 33 -2.97 -7.57 4.52
N ARG A 34 -3.07 -7.59 5.85
CA ARG A 34 -3.77 -8.64 6.58
C ARG A 34 -5.28 -8.47 6.44
N GLY A 35 -5.75 -7.23 6.46
CA GLY A 35 -7.16 -6.90 6.32
C GLY A 35 -7.69 -7.13 4.89
N PRO A 36 -9.02 -7.13 4.73
CA PRO A 36 -9.65 -7.31 3.42
C PRO A 36 -9.53 -6.08 2.51
N PHE A 37 -9.11 -4.93 3.05
CA PHE A 37 -9.03 -3.66 2.33
C PHE A 37 -7.63 -3.05 2.41
N VAL A 38 -7.18 -2.51 1.28
CA VAL A 38 -5.98 -1.67 1.17
C VAL A 38 -6.39 -0.21 0.97
N SER A 39 -5.49 0.72 1.28
CA SER A 39 -5.71 2.16 1.12
C SER A 39 -6.97 2.68 1.84
N LEU A 40 -7.32 2.05 2.96
CA LEU A 40 -8.48 2.41 3.76
C LEU A 40 -8.18 3.64 4.62
N VAL A 41 -9.18 4.51 4.78
CA VAL A 41 -9.06 5.70 5.63
C VAL A 41 -9.56 5.37 7.02
N ASN A 42 -8.64 5.21 7.95
CA ASN A 42 -8.95 4.89 9.35
C ASN A 42 -9.85 5.96 9.99
N CYS A 43 -9.81 7.18 9.48
CA CYS A 43 -10.58 8.32 9.98
C CYS A 43 -12.06 8.28 9.63
N MET A 44 -12.47 7.47 8.64
CA MET A 44 -13.86 7.33 8.18
C MET A 44 -14.40 5.91 8.46
N ILE A 45 -13.69 5.11 9.26
CA ILE A 45 -14.11 3.75 9.61
C ILE A 45 -15.47 3.75 10.33
N ASP A 46 -15.76 4.81 11.06
CA ASP A 46 -16.97 4.95 11.87
C ASP A 46 -18.24 5.02 11.02
N ASP A 47 -18.14 5.22 9.69
CA ASP A 47 -19.26 5.25 8.74
C ASP A 47 -19.54 3.87 8.08
N ILE A 48 -18.82 2.81 8.46
CA ILE A 48 -18.97 1.45 7.90
C ILE A 48 -19.52 0.44 8.94
N LEU A 49 -20.01 0.91 10.09
CA LEU A 49 -20.81 0.13 11.06
C LEU A 49 -22.24 0.65 11.18
#